data_AF-I3M904-F1
#
_entry.id   AF-I3M904-F1
#
_cell.length_a   1.000
_cell.length_b   1.000
_cell.length_c   1.000
_cell.angle_alpha   90.00
_cell.angle_beta   90.00
_cell.angle_gamma   90.00
#
_symmetry.space_group_name_H-M   'P 1'
#
loop_
_entity.id
_entity.type
_entity.pdbx_description
1 polymer ?
#
loop_
_entity_poly.entity_id
_entity_poly.type
_entity_poly.pdbx_seq_one_letter_code
_entity_poly.pdbx_strand_id
1 'polypeptide(L)'
;MVLGGKKFGSYLSVNLAFGFGVTIGMHVAGNISGAHMNAAVTFTTCALGRMPWRKFPVYVLGQFLGSFMAAVTIYSLFYTAIIHFSGNLLTVTGPTATAGIFATYLPEHMILWRGFLDEMFITGMLQLCLFAITDKDNNPALRGTEALVVGLLIVIIGASLGMNSGYAMNPSRDLPPRFFTFIAGWGKQVFRWHHLCHLHWLQHPTEASEFGELHGVRRSQDN
;
A
#
# COMPACT_ATOMS: atom_id res chain seq x y z
N MET A 1 -7.33 1.11 -17.80
CA MET A 1 -7.95 2.41 -17.51
C MET A 1 -7.13 3.59 -18.07
N VAL A 2 -5.85 3.73 -17.67
CA VAL A 2 -4.98 4.88 -18.03
C VAL A 2 -4.62 4.90 -19.53
N LEU A 3 -3.80 3.95 -20.00
CA LEU A 3 -3.23 3.98 -21.36
C LEU A 3 -4.26 3.73 -22.47
N GLY A 4 -5.28 2.94 -22.20
CA GLY A 4 -6.30 2.53 -23.18
C GLY A 4 -7.50 3.49 -23.30
N GLY A 5 -7.42 4.71 -22.76
CA GLY A 5 -8.51 5.70 -22.84
C GLY A 5 -9.85 5.18 -22.31
N LYS A 6 -9.83 4.44 -21.19
CA LYS A 6 -10.98 3.75 -20.57
C LYS A 6 -11.68 2.66 -21.42
N LYS A 7 -11.21 2.35 -22.64
CA LYS A 7 -11.84 1.31 -23.49
C LYS A 7 -11.55 -0.11 -23.02
N PHE A 8 -10.31 -0.38 -22.60
CA PHE A 8 -9.83 -1.74 -22.31
C PHE A 8 -9.68 -2.04 -20.81
N GLY A 9 -10.09 -1.13 -19.92
CA GLY A 9 -10.04 -1.40 -18.48
C GLY A 9 -10.78 -0.37 -17.65
N SER A 10 -11.40 -0.86 -16.58
CA SER A 10 -12.28 -0.14 -15.66
C SER A 10 -11.71 -0.13 -14.24
N TYR A 11 -12.32 0.64 -13.34
CA TYR A 11 -11.91 0.70 -11.93
C TYR A 11 -12.05 -0.67 -11.26
N LEU A 12 -13.18 -1.34 -11.52
CA LEU A 12 -13.44 -2.69 -11.04
C LEU A 12 -12.38 -3.70 -11.52
N SER A 13 -11.93 -3.60 -12.78
CA SER A 13 -10.89 -4.50 -13.30
C SER A 13 -9.57 -4.39 -12.54
N VAL A 14 -9.22 -3.18 -12.04
CA VAL A 14 -8.03 -2.98 -11.21
C VAL A 14 -8.22 -3.67 -9.87
N ASN A 15 -9.38 -3.48 -9.22
CA ASN A 15 -9.64 -4.07 -7.90
C ASN A 15 -9.65 -5.60 -7.96
N LEU A 16 -10.29 -6.19 -8.98
CA LEU A 16 -10.29 -7.64 -9.20
C LEU A 16 -8.89 -8.19 -9.46
N ALA A 17 -8.14 -7.58 -10.38
CA ALA A 17 -6.79 -8.04 -10.71
C ALA A 17 -5.83 -7.91 -9.52
N PHE A 18 -5.96 -6.83 -8.73
CA PHE A 18 -5.13 -6.61 -7.55
C PHE A 18 -5.45 -7.64 -6.45
N GLY A 19 -6.74 -7.87 -6.15
CA GLY A 19 -7.15 -8.86 -5.15
C GLY A 19 -6.75 -10.29 -5.53
N PHE A 20 -7.00 -10.72 -6.76
CA PHE A 20 -6.57 -12.04 -7.20
C PHE A 20 -5.05 -12.17 -7.37
N GLY A 21 -4.34 -11.08 -7.70
CA GLY A 21 -2.89 -11.03 -7.65
C GLY A 21 -2.34 -11.35 -6.25
N VAL A 22 -2.96 -10.79 -5.21
CA VAL A 22 -2.66 -11.13 -3.81
C VAL A 22 -2.96 -12.60 -3.50
N THR A 23 -4.09 -13.14 -3.96
CA THR A 23 -4.40 -14.58 -3.82
C THR A 23 -3.29 -15.46 -4.38
N ILE A 24 -2.82 -15.19 -5.60
CA ILE A 24 -1.73 -15.96 -6.22
C ILE A 24 -0.43 -15.79 -5.42
N GLY A 25 -0.11 -14.57 -4.97
CA GLY A 25 1.04 -14.34 -4.10
C GLY A 25 0.98 -15.12 -2.80
N MET A 26 -0.21 -15.26 -2.20
CA MET A 26 -0.42 -16.11 -1.03
C MET A 26 -0.20 -17.59 -1.31
N HIS A 27 -0.61 -18.09 -2.48
CA HIS A 27 -0.29 -19.46 -2.87
C HIS A 27 1.22 -19.69 -3.08
N VAL A 28 1.95 -18.68 -3.58
CA VAL A 28 3.40 -18.77 -3.79
C VAL A 28 4.16 -18.82 -2.47
N ALA A 29 3.82 -17.96 -1.51
CA ALA A 29 4.65 -17.73 -0.32
C ALA A 29 4.03 -18.19 1.01
N GLY A 30 2.77 -18.64 1.00
CA GLY A 30 1.97 -18.86 2.21
C GLY A 30 2.61 -19.82 3.20
N ASN A 31 2.99 -21.01 2.74
CA ASN A 31 3.60 -22.04 3.60
C ASN A 31 5.07 -21.79 3.93
N ILE A 32 5.72 -20.81 3.28
CA ILE A 32 7.15 -20.53 3.47
C ILE A 32 7.34 -19.35 4.42
N SER A 33 6.67 -18.23 4.15
CA SER A 33 6.86 -16.96 4.87
C SER A 33 5.59 -16.44 5.56
N GLY A 34 4.45 -17.14 5.43
CA GLY A 34 3.14 -16.63 5.80
C GLY A 34 2.58 -15.62 4.78
N ALA A 35 3.25 -15.45 3.64
CA ALA A 35 2.86 -14.54 2.56
C ALA A 35 2.48 -13.13 3.00
N HIS A 36 3.24 -12.51 3.92
CA HIS A 36 2.92 -11.16 4.39
C HIS A 36 2.77 -10.16 3.23
N MET A 37 3.74 -10.16 2.30
CA MET A 37 3.79 -9.31 1.10
C MET A 37 3.52 -7.81 1.34
N ASN A 38 3.57 -7.40 2.61
CA ASN A 38 3.17 -6.10 3.09
C ASN A 38 3.97 -5.78 4.36
N ALA A 39 4.70 -4.67 4.33
CA ALA A 39 5.52 -4.22 5.44
C ALA A 39 4.68 -3.88 6.68
N ALA A 40 3.47 -3.35 6.52
CA ALA A 40 2.55 -3.05 7.63
C ALA A 40 2.03 -4.33 8.29
N VAL A 41 1.69 -5.35 7.51
CA VAL A 41 1.31 -6.68 8.04
C VAL A 41 2.50 -7.30 8.76
N THR A 42 3.70 -7.22 8.18
CA THR A 42 4.93 -7.74 8.79
C THR A 42 5.23 -7.04 10.12
N PHE A 43 5.10 -5.72 10.16
CA PHE A 43 5.28 -4.91 11.36
C PHE A 43 4.27 -5.31 12.44
N THR A 44 2.98 -5.41 12.09
CA THR A 44 1.92 -5.74 13.03
C THR A 44 2.09 -7.13 13.62
N THR A 45 2.46 -8.12 12.80
CA THR A 45 2.77 -9.48 13.26
C THR A 45 3.95 -9.49 14.24
N CYS A 46 4.96 -8.64 14.04
CA CYS A 46 6.04 -8.46 15.01
C CYS A 46 5.58 -7.76 16.30
N ALA A 47 4.83 -6.67 16.18
CA ALA A 47 4.33 -5.88 17.30
C ALA A 47 3.41 -6.70 18.23
N LEU A 48 2.62 -7.60 17.67
CA LEU A 48 1.75 -8.52 18.41
C LEU A 48 2.45 -9.80 18.89
N GLY A 49 3.78 -9.90 18.75
CA GLY A 49 4.57 -11.03 19.24
C GLY A 49 4.40 -12.33 18.44
N ARG A 50 3.78 -12.29 17.25
CA ARG A 50 3.57 -13.46 16.38
C ARG A 50 4.78 -13.77 15.48
N MET A 51 5.73 -12.84 15.36
CA MET A 51 7.00 -13.04 14.62
C MET A 51 8.16 -12.31 15.31
N PRO A 52 9.35 -12.92 15.44
CA PRO A 52 10.51 -12.24 16.02
C PRO A 52 10.96 -11.04 15.18
N TRP A 53 11.25 -9.92 15.84
CA TRP A 53 11.71 -8.67 15.21
C TRP A 53 12.96 -8.83 14.32
N ARG A 54 13.82 -9.81 14.60
CA ARG A 54 15.00 -10.11 13.76
C ARG A 54 14.64 -10.46 12.31
N LYS A 55 13.43 -10.99 12.06
CA LYS A 55 12.95 -11.32 10.70
C LYS A 55 12.38 -10.12 9.95
N PHE A 56 11.94 -9.09 10.68
CA PHE A 56 11.32 -7.90 10.10
C PHE A 56 12.14 -7.25 8.97
N PRO A 57 13.44 -6.92 9.14
CA PRO A 57 14.20 -6.26 8.07
C PRO A 57 14.39 -7.15 6.83
N VAL A 58 14.53 -8.47 7.01
CA VAL A 58 14.66 -9.42 5.89
C VAL A 58 13.36 -9.48 5.08
N TYR A 59 12.22 -9.49 5.75
CA TYR A 59 10.91 -9.46 5.10
C TYR A 59 10.71 -8.16 4.32
N VAL A 60 10.95 -7.02 4.95
CA VAL A 60 10.75 -5.71 4.32
C VAL A 60 11.69 -5.55 3.12
N LEU A 61 12.96 -5.93 3.24
CA LEU A 61 13.93 -5.86 2.14
C LEU A 61 13.49 -6.73 0.95
N GLY A 62 13.10 -7.98 1.19
CA GLY A 62 12.63 -8.87 0.13
C GLY A 62 11.37 -8.35 -0.56
N GLN A 63 10.41 -7.84 0.21
CA GLN A 63 9.18 -7.23 -0.33
C GLN A 63 9.48 -5.97 -1.14
N PHE A 64 10.39 -5.11 -0.66
CA PHE A 64 10.74 -3.87 -1.33
C PHE A 64 11.46 -4.12 -2.65
N LEU A 65 12.45 -5.01 -2.65
CA LEU A 65 13.16 -5.41 -3.86
C LEU A 65 12.21 -6.07 -4.86
N GLY A 66 11.34 -6.97 -4.41
CA GLY A 66 10.35 -7.62 -5.26
C GLY A 66 9.42 -6.62 -5.95
N SER A 67 8.88 -5.68 -5.19
CA SER A 67 7.98 -4.63 -5.69
C SER A 67 8.68 -3.65 -6.64
N PHE A 68 9.92 -3.27 -6.35
CA PHE A 68 10.74 -2.45 -7.23
C PHE A 68 10.98 -3.15 -8.58
N MET A 69 11.38 -4.42 -8.55
CA MET A 69 11.62 -5.21 -9.76
C MET A 69 10.33 -5.45 -10.55
N ALA A 70 9.19 -5.61 -9.88
CA ALA A 70 7.89 -5.69 -10.53
C ALA A 70 7.56 -4.38 -11.27
N ALA A 71 7.83 -3.21 -10.67
CA ALA A 71 7.65 -1.91 -11.32
C ALA A 71 8.53 -1.77 -12.58
N VAL A 72 9.81 -2.14 -12.50
CA VAL A 72 10.73 -2.18 -13.65
C VAL A 72 10.19 -3.08 -14.77
N THR A 73 9.69 -4.26 -14.40
CA THR A 73 9.17 -5.26 -15.34
C THR A 73 7.93 -4.71 -16.07
N ILE A 74 6.96 -4.16 -15.33
CA ILE A 74 5.75 -3.58 -15.91
C ILE A 74 6.10 -2.38 -16.79
N TYR A 75 7.00 -1.49 -16.36
CA TYR A 75 7.44 -0.38 -17.20
C TYR A 75 8.05 -0.87 -18.51
N SER A 76 8.89 -1.90 -18.47
CA SER A 76 9.56 -2.45 -19.65
C SER A 76 8.54 -3.07 -20.63
N LEU A 77 7.57 -3.83 -20.11
CA LEU A 77 6.50 -4.43 -20.93
C LEU A 77 5.57 -3.40 -21.55
N PHE A 78 5.29 -2.31 -20.85
CA PHE A 78 4.36 -1.26 -21.28
C PHE A 78 5.06 -0.01 -21.83
N TYR A 79 6.38 -0.06 -22.07
CA TYR A 79 7.19 1.11 -22.41
C TYR A 79 6.62 1.90 -23.58
N THR A 80 6.38 1.23 -24.71
CA THR A 80 5.83 1.86 -25.93
C THR A 80 4.45 2.46 -25.70
N ALA A 81 3.59 1.78 -24.93
CA ALA A 81 2.25 2.25 -24.62
C ALA A 81 2.27 3.49 -23.70
N ILE A 82 3.15 3.51 -22.70
CA ILE A 82 3.35 4.65 -21.78
C ILE A 82 3.85 5.86 -22.57
N ILE A 83 4.88 5.67 -23.39
CA ILE A 83 5.49 6.75 -24.17
C ILE A 83 4.51 7.33 -25.21
N HIS A 84 3.78 6.46 -25.92
CA HIS A 84 2.76 6.88 -26.88
C HIS A 84 1.62 7.66 -26.20
N PHE A 85 1.11 7.20 -25.06
CA PHE A 85 0.04 7.89 -24.33
C PHE A 85 0.49 9.23 -23.75
N SER A 86 1.72 9.29 -23.24
CA SER A 86 2.25 10.47 -22.55
C SER A 86 2.87 11.51 -23.49
N GLY A 87 3.05 11.19 -24.78
CA GLY A 87 3.71 12.08 -25.74
C GLY A 87 5.19 12.29 -25.41
N ASN A 88 5.89 11.23 -24.99
CA ASN A 88 7.27 11.25 -24.46
C ASN A 88 7.47 12.05 -23.16
N LEU A 89 6.41 12.51 -22.50
CA LEU A 89 6.53 13.31 -21.27
C LEU A 89 5.99 12.54 -20.05
N LEU A 90 6.91 12.04 -19.22
CA LEU A 90 6.57 11.28 -18.02
C LEU A 90 6.09 12.22 -16.88
N THR A 91 4.77 12.39 -16.77
CA THR A 91 4.15 13.29 -15.79
C THR A 91 3.49 12.57 -14.62
N VAL A 92 3.48 13.24 -13.47
CA VAL A 92 2.86 12.76 -12.22
C VAL A 92 1.39 13.16 -12.12
N THR A 93 1.07 14.38 -12.55
CA THR A 93 -0.28 14.95 -12.54
C THR A 93 -0.66 15.47 -13.94
N GLY A 94 -1.95 15.74 -14.14
CA GLY A 94 -2.49 16.22 -15.41
C GLY A 94 -3.15 15.12 -16.25
N PRO A 95 -3.64 15.48 -17.45
CA PRO A 95 -4.50 14.61 -18.27
C PRO A 95 -3.78 13.38 -18.82
N THR A 96 -2.45 13.45 -18.98
CA THR A 96 -1.58 12.38 -19.48
C THR A 96 -0.70 11.77 -18.40
N ALA A 97 -1.06 11.98 -17.12
CA ALA A 97 -0.33 11.44 -15.97
C ALA A 97 -0.21 9.91 -16.03
N THR A 98 1.01 9.42 -15.82
CA THR A 98 1.34 7.98 -15.89
C THR A 98 1.97 7.45 -14.61
N ALA A 99 2.42 8.31 -13.69
CA ALA A 99 3.04 7.88 -12.44
C ALA A 99 2.08 7.05 -11.56
N GLY A 100 0.78 7.34 -11.64
CA GLY A 100 -0.30 6.64 -10.93
C GLY A 100 -0.49 5.16 -11.32
N ILE A 101 0.20 4.69 -12.37
CA ILE A 101 0.26 3.26 -12.71
C ILE A 101 1.04 2.49 -11.64
N PHE A 102 2.08 3.11 -11.07
CA PHE A 102 3.05 2.44 -10.21
C PHE A 102 2.78 2.66 -8.72
N ALA A 103 2.44 3.89 -8.34
CA ALA A 103 2.23 4.33 -6.96
C ALA A 103 0.89 5.06 -6.82
N THR A 104 0.41 5.22 -5.60
CA THR A 104 -0.80 5.99 -5.30
C THR A 104 -0.49 7.48 -5.18
N TYR A 105 -1.47 8.30 -5.54
CA TYR A 105 -1.40 9.75 -5.49
C TYR A 105 -2.74 10.28 -5.00
N LEU A 106 -2.68 11.19 -4.04
CA LEU A 106 -3.87 11.78 -3.46
C LEU A 106 -4.61 12.63 -4.51
N PRO A 107 -5.94 12.48 -4.66
CA PRO A 107 -6.72 13.28 -5.58
C PRO A 107 -6.88 14.72 -5.08
N GLU A 108 -7.21 15.66 -5.98
CA GLU A 108 -7.24 17.10 -5.69
C GLU A 108 -8.22 17.51 -4.58
N HIS A 109 -9.28 16.73 -4.35
CA HIS A 109 -10.27 17.00 -3.30
C HIS A 109 -9.82 16.56 -1.90
N MET A 110 -8.68 15.87 -1.78
CA MET A 110 -8.16 15.33 -0.53
C MET A 110 -6.93 16.10 -0.04
N ILE A 111 -6.84 16.22 1.28
CA ILE A 111 -5.67 16.81 1.97
C ILE A 111 -4.92 15.73 2.75
N LEU A 112 -3.65 15.99 3.05
CA LEU A 112 -2.73 15.01 3.64
C LEU A 112 -3.29 14.33 4.89
N TRP A 113 -3.84 15.10 5.84
CA TRP A 113 -4.43 14.56 7.06
C TRP A 113 -5.60 13.59 6.79
N ARG A 114 -6.46 13.93 5.82
CA ARG A 114 -7.58 13.05 5.44
C ARG A 114 -7.07 11.79 4.73
N GLY A 115 -6.05 11.91 3.89
CA GLY A 115 -5.41 10.76 3.25
C GLY A 115 -4.74 9.83 4.26
N PHE A 116 -4.10 10.40 5.29
CA PHE A 116 -3.54 9.63 6.41
C PHE A 116 -4.62 8.87 7.18
N LEU A 117 -5.71 9.54 7.56
CA LEU A 117 -6.84 8.90 8.25
C LEU A 117 -7.47 7.78 7.42
N ASP A 118 -7.68 8.03 6.13
CA ASP A 118 -8.22 7.06 5.18
C ASP A 118 -7.33 5.80 5.16
N GLU A 119 -6.02 5.97 4.95
CA GLU A 119 -5.05 4.87 4.89
C GLU A 119 -4.88 4.11 6.21
N MET A 120 -4.88 4.82 7.33
CA MET A 120 -4.85 4.22 8.66
C MET A 120 -6.10 3.34 8.86
N PHE A 121 -7.28 3.85 8.51
CA PHE A 121 -8.54 3.13 8.68
C PHE A 121 -8.62 1.89 7.79
N ILE A 122 -8.32 2.02 6.49
CA ILE A 122 -8.37 0.88 5.56
C ILE A 122 -7.31 -0.18 5.88
N THR A 123 -6.11 0.22 6.33
CA THR A 123 -5.05 -0.73 6.73
C THR A 123 -5.44 -1.45 8.02
N GLY A 124 -6.08 -0.74 8.96
CA GLY A 124 -6.65 -1.33 10.17
C GLY A 124 -7.74 -2.36 9.85
N MET A 125 -8.68 -2.02 8.95
CA MET A 125 -9.71 -2.95 8.48
C MET A 125 -9.11 -4.18 7.80
N LEU A 126 -8.13 -3.98 6.91
CA LEU A 126 -7.39 -5.06 6.28
C LEU A 126 -6.81 -6.01 7.34
N GLN A 127 -6.08 -5.47 8.31
CA GLN A 127 -5.43 -6.26 9.35
C GLN A 127 -6.42 -7.01 10.25
N LEU A 128 -7.52 -6.36 10.62
CA LEU A 128 -8.59 -6.96 11.42
C LEU A 128 -9.24 -8.13 10.67
N CYS A 129 -9.60 -7.94 9.41
CA CYS A 129 -10.20 -8.99 8.60
C CYS A 129 -9.20 -10.13 8.29
N LEU A 130 -7.92 -9.82 8.07
CA LEU A 130 -6.88 -10.84 7.92
C LEU A 130 -6.79 -11.75 9.15
N PHE A 131 -6.86 -11.18 10.35
CA PHE A 131 -6.91 -11.97 11.58
C PHE A 131 -8.20 -12.79 11.65
N ALA A 132 -9.36 -12.20 11.41
CA ALA A 132 -10.62 -12.96 11.43
C ALA A 132 -10.63 -14.14 10.44
N ILE A 133 -10.07 -13.98 9.25
CA ILE A 133 -9.99 -15.03 8.21
C ILE A 133 -9.06 -16.18 8.62
N THR A 134 -8.00 -15.89 9.37
CA THR A 134 -6.93 -16.85 9.69
C THR A 134 -6.94 -17.38 11.13
N ASP A 135 -7.79 -16.80 11.97
CA ASP A 135 -7.91 -17.15 13.39
C ASP A 135 -8.69 -18.45 13.58
N LYS A 136 -7.98 -19.50 13.99
CA LYS A 136 -8.53 -20.85 14.18
C LYS A 136 -9.47 -20.96 15.37
N ASP A 137 -9.40 -20.02 16.31
CA ASP A 137 -10.20 -20.02 17.53
C ASP A 137 -11.50 -19.19 17.35
N ASN A 138 -11.72 -18.61 16.17
CA ASN A 138 -12.91 -17.88 15.81
C ASN A 138 -13.70 -18.61 14.69
N ASN A 139 -13.96 -17.96 13.55
CA ASN A 139 -14.65 -18.53 12.39
C ASN A 139 -13.81 -18.29 11.13
N PRO A 140 -12.70 -19.01 10.96
CA PRO A 140 -11.77 -18.79 9.86
C PRO A 140 -12.35 -19.24 8.52
N ALA A 141 -11.67 -18.86 7.44
CA ALA A 141 -11.94 -19.47 6.14
C ALA A 141 -11.67 -20.98 6.16
N LEU A 142 -12.34 -21.71 5.27
CA LEU A 142 -12.09 -23.14 5.08
C LEU A 142 -10.63 -23.36 4.69
N ARG A 143 -10.03 -24.44 5.19
CA ARG A 143 -8.64 -24.78 4.90
C ARG A 143 -8.40 -24.88 3.39
N GLY A 144 -7.42 -24.13 2.90
CA GLY A 144 -7.06 -24.04 1.48
C GLY A 144 -7.79 -22.93 0.72
N THR A 145 -8.79 -22.27 1.30
CA THR A 145 -9.50 -21.14 0.67
C THR A 145 -9.13 -19.78 1.26
N GLU A 146 -8.23 -19.74 2.25
CA GLU A 146 -7.81 -18.51 2.94
C GLU A 146 -7.28 -17.47 1.94
N ALA A 147 -6.44 -17.90 1.00
CA ALA A 147 -5.86 -17.04 -0.02
C ALA A 147 -6.92 -16.38 -0.93
N LEU A 148 -7.99 -17.11 -1.26
CA LEU A 148 -9.09 -16.59 -2.08
C LEU A 148 -9.91 -15.57 -1.29
N VAL A 149 -10.25 -15.88 -0.03
CA VAL A 149 -11.03 -14.97 0.83
C VAL A 149 -10.25 -13.68 1.11
N VAL A 150 -8.94 -13.76 1.33
CA VAL A 150 -8.09 -12.56 1.45
C VAL A 150 -8.04 -11.76 0.15
N GLY A 151 -7.97 -12.42 -1.01
CA GLY A 151 -8.06 -11.71 -2.30
C GLY A 151 -9.37 -10.97 -2.46
N LEU A 152 -10.50 -11.61 -2.14
CA LEU A 152 -11.83 -10.99 -2.16
C LEU A 152 -11.94 -9.81 -1.19
N LEU A 153 -11.36 -9.91 0.00
CA LEU A 153 -11.26 -8.79 0.94
C LEU A 153 -10.58 -7.57 0.29
N ILE A 154 -9.46 -7.78 -0.39
CA ILE A 154 -8.74 -6.70 -1.10
C ILE A 154 -9.58 -6.12 -2.24
N VAL A 155 -10.30 -6.96 -3.00
CA VAL A 155 -11.24 -6.48 -4.05
C VAL A 155 -12.29 -5.55 -3.43
N ILE A 156 -12.89 -5.95 -2.30
CA ILE A 156 -13.95 -5.21 -1.63
C ILE A 156 -13.42 -3.88 -1.09
N ILE A 157 -12.23 -3.86 -0.47
CA ILE A 157 -11.62 -2.62 0.03
C ILE A 157 -11.34 -1.66 -1.13
N GLY A 158 -10.72 -2.14 -2.21
CA GLY A 158 -10.45 -1.30 -3.39
C GLY A 158 -11.74 -0.75 -4.02
N ALA A 159 -12.79 -1.56 -4.11
CA ALA A 159 -14.08 -1.15 -4.68
C ALA A 159 -14.84 -0.14 -3.81
N SER A 160 -14.76 -0.25 -2.48
CA SER A 160 -15.54 0.58 -1.56
C SER A 160 -14.79 1.81 -1.04
N LEU A 161 -13.49 1.70 -0.76
CA LEU A 161 -12.70 2.73 -0.08
C LEU A 161 -11.53 3.26 -0.92
N GLY A 162 -11.28 2.68 -2.09
CA GLY A 162 -10.09 2.99 -2.89
C GLY A 162 -10.07 4.34 -3.62
N MET A 163 -11.20 5.04 -3.73
CA MET A 163 -11.29 6.30 -4.49
C MET A 163 -10.47 7.44 -3.87
N ASN A 164 -10.36 7.46 -2.55
CA ASN A 164 -9.83 8.58 -1.77
C ASN A 164 -8.30 8.66 -1.78
N SER A 165 -7.64 7.52 -1.73
CA SER A 165 -6.20 7.38 -1.53
C SER A 165 -5.54 6.38 -2.49
N GLY A 166 -6.33 5.63 -3.26
CA GLY A 166 -5.83 4.54 -4.09
C GLY A 166 -5.57 3.25 -3.32
N TYR A 167 -6.03 3.14 -2.06
CA TYR A 167 -5.95 1.96 -1.20
C TYR A 167 -4.54 1.35 -1.15
N ALA A 168 -3.53 2.17 -0.87
CA ALA A 168 -2.15 1.68 -0.87
C ALA A 168 -1.98 0.55 0.15
N MET A 169 -2.43 0.75 1.40
CA MET A 169 -2.48 -0.22 2.51
C MET A 169 -1.17 -0.94 2.85
N ASN A 170 -0.11 -0.66 2.10
CA ASN A 170 1.07 -1.48 1.99
C ASN A 170 2.26 -0.60 1.58
N PRO A 171 3.15 -0.28 2.53
CA PRO A 171 4.35 0.48 2.22
C PRO A 171 5.23 -0.18 1.14
N SER A 172 5.29 -1.52 1.10
CA SER A 172 6.03 -2.27 0.08
C SER A 172 5.42 -2.13 -1.32
N ARG A 173 4.13 -1.82 -1.44
CA ARG A 173 3.44 -1.63 -2.73
C ARG A 173 3.55 -0.21 -3.27
N ASP A 174 3.79 0.77 -2.41
CA ASP A 174 3.81 2.18 -2.82
C ASP A 174 5.24 2.75 -2.93
N LEU A 175 6.04 2.56 -1.88
CA LEU A 175 7.36 3.20 -1.80
C LEU A 175 8.37 2.70 -2.84
N PRO A 176 8.57 1.38 -3.03
CA PRO A 176 9.55 0.89 -4.01
C PRO A 176 9.20 1.26 -5.46
N PRO A 177 7.94 1.10 -5.94
CA PRO A 177 7.58 1.57 -7.28
C PRO A 177 7.72 3.07 -7.47
N ARG A 178 7.54 3.87 -6.41
CA ARG A 178 7.77 5.31 -6.43
C ARG A 178 9.26 5.68 -6.55
N PHE A 179 10.14 4.94 -5.89
CA PHE A 179 11.58 5.07 -6.14
C PHE A 179 11.95 4.70 -7.58
N PHE A 180 11.33 3.66 -8.13
CA PHE A 180 11.51 3.31 -9.53
C PHE A 180 11.11 4.46 -10.46
N THR A 181 9.90 5.03 -10.31
CA THR A 181 9.45 6.13 -11.18
C THR A 181 10.30 7.39 -11.04
N PHE A 182 10.82 7.66 -9.83
CA PHE A 182 11.81 8.72 -9.62
C PHE A 182 13.07 8.51 -10.48
N ILE A 183 13.65 7.30 -10.44
CA ILE A 183 14.85 6.94 -11.20
C ILE A 183 14.57 6.94 -12.72
N ALA A 184 13.39 6.46 -13.13
CA ALA A 184 12.99 6.34 -14.54
C ALA A 184 12.66 7.68 -15.21
N GLY A 185 12.63 8.80 -14.47
CA GLY A 185 12.55 10.14 -15.05
C GLY A 185 11.24 10.90 -14.83
N TRP A 186 10.30 10.41 -14.01
CA TRP A 186 9.14 11.22 -13.58
C TRP A 186 9.52 12.40 -12.67
N GLY A 187 10.75 12.39 -12.15
CA GLY A 187 11.33 13.48 -11.37
C GLY A 187 10.88 13.52 -9.92
N LYS A 188 11.40 14.51 -9.17
CA LYS A 188 11.17 14.67 -7.73
C LYS A 188 9.69 14.85 -7.35
N GLN A 189 8.83 15.20 -8.31
CA GLN A 189 7.41 15.39 -8.11
C GLN A 189 6.71 14.14 -7.61
N VAL A 190 7.25 12.95 -7.91
CA VAL A 190 6.69 11.71 -7.39
C VAL A 190 6.59 11.81 -5.87
N PHE A 191 7.62 12.31 -5.16
CA PHE A 191 7.66 12.47 -3.70
C PHE A 191 7.09 13.80 -3.15
N ARG A 192 6.32 14.59 -3.92
CA ARG A 192 5.82 15.87 -3.38
C ARG A 192 4.81 15.64 -2.25
N TRP A 193 4.77 16.53 -1.25
CA TRP A 193 4.02 16.41 0.01
C TRP A 193 2.53 16.03 -0.12
N HIS A 194 1.84 16.47 -1.17
CA HIS A 194 0.44 16.06 -1.42
C HIS A 194 0.28 14.57 -1.76
N HIS A 195 1.38 13.86 -2.05
CA HIS A 195 1.35 12.50 -2.57
C HIS A 195 1.96 11.47 -1.61
N LEU A 196 2.33 11.85 -0.38
CA LEU A 196 3.15 11.05 0.54
C LEU A 196 2.41 10.54 1.80
N CYS A 197 1.10 10.30 1.71
CA CYS A 197 0.27 9.93 2.86
C CYS A 197 0.78 8.72 3.67
N HIS A 198 1.53 7.79 3.04
CA HIS A 198 2.02 6.55 3.67
C HIS A 198 3.43 6.62 4.25
N LEU A 199 4.12 7.77 4.25
CA LEU A 199 5.53 7.89 4.69
C LEU A 199 5.76 8.95 5.77
N HIS A 200 4.73 9.34 6.53
CA HIS A 200 4.84 10.40 7.52
C HIS A 200 5.98 10.16 8.55
N TRP A 201 6.29 8.89 8.87
CA TRP A 201 7.38 8.50 9.76
C TRP A 201 8.81 8.77 9.22
N LEU A 202 8.98 9.03 7.92
CA LEU A 202 10.28 9.43 7.35
C LEU A 202 10.53 10.94 7.43
N GLN A 203 9.49 11.75 7.66
CA GLN A 203 9.56 13.20 7.54
C GLN A 203 9.67 13.90 8.89
N HIS A 204 9.13 13.31 9.97
CA HIS A 204 9.24 13.85 11.33
C HIS A 204 9.53 12.72 12.34
N PRO A 205 10.81 12.41 12.64
CA PRO A 205 11.16 11.44 13.67
C PRO A 205 10.80 11.91 15.09
N THR A 206 10.50 13.20 15.28
CA THR A 206 10.47 13.87 16.60
C THR A 206 9.11 14.40 17.04
N GLU A 207 8.06 14.32 16.22
CA GLU A 207 6.72 14.84 16.62
C GLU A 207 5.82 13.78 17.27
N ALA A 208 6.20 12.50 17.22
CA ALA A 208 5.53 11.43 17.94
C ALA A 208 5.77 11.48 19.47
N SER A 209 6.78 12.22 19.93
CA SER A 209 7.07 12.38 21.36
C SER A 209 6.36 13.57 22.02
N GLU A 210 5.95 14.59 21.28
CA GLU A 210 5.43 15.83 21.91
C GLU A 210 3.90 15.85 22.09
N PHE A 211 3.15 15.01 21.38
CA PHE A 211 1.70 14.89 21.58
C PHE A 211 1.29 13.95 22.73
N GLY A 212 2.24 13.16 23.26
CA GLY A 212 2.03 12.26 24.40
C GLY A 212 2.32 12.87 25.78
N GLU A 213 3.07 13.99 25.85
CA GLU A 213 3.52 14.59 27.12
C GLU A 213 2.76 15.86 27.55
N LEU A 214 1.85 16.39 26.72
CA LEU A 214 1.10 17.62 27.05
C LEU A 214 -0.30 17.39 27.65
N HIS A 215 -0.72 16.15 27.86
CA HIS A 215 -2.04 15.83 28.47
C HIS A 215 -2.03 14.81 29.61
N GLY A 216 -0.86 14.42 30.13
CA GLY A 216 -0.74 13.59 31.33
C GLY A 216 0.10 14.28 32.39
N VAL A 217 -0.47 14.50 33.58
CA VAL A 217 0.19 14.97 34.82
C VAL A 217 0.23 16.50 35.02
N ARG A 218 -0.94 17.08 35.34
CA ARG A 218 -1.08 18.11 36.38
C ARG A 218 -2.42 17.97 37.07
N ARG A 219 -2.47 17.09 38.08
CA ARG A 219 -3.39 17.14 39.23
C ARG A 219 -3.02 16.04 40.22
N SER A 220 -2.08 16.36 41.10
CA SER A 220 -2.05 15.89 42.49
C SER A 220 -0.80 16.48 43.13
N GLN A 221 -0.98 17.61 43.79
CA GLN A 221 -0.36 17.99 45.06
C GLN A 221 -0.67 19.46 45.27
N ASP A 222 -1.70 19.71 46.08
CA ASP A 222 -1.74 20.83 47.00
C ASP A 222 -2.46 20.31 48.24
N ASN A 223 -1.67 20.18 49.31
CA ASN A 223 -2.08 20.06 50.70
C ASN A 223 -1.88 21.46 51.30
#